data_AF-A0A318BGH8-F1
#
_entry.id   AF-A0A318BGH8-F1
#
_cell.length_a   1.000
_cell.length_b   1.000
_cell.length_c   1.000
_cell.angle_alpha   90.00
_cell.angle_beta   90.00
_cell.angle_gamma   90.00
#
_symmetry.space_group_name_H-M   'P 1'
#
loop_
_entity.id
_entity.type
_entity.pdbx_description
1 polymer ?
#
loop_
_entity_poly.entity_id
_entity_poly.type
_entity_poly.pdbx_seq_one_letter_code
_entity_poly.pdbx_strand_id
1 'polypeptide(L)'
;MASDPSSYPERGRPDPEALLAAANKARRGRLKVFLGMAPGVGKTYEMLRAARRRKAEGQDVLVGVVETHGRRETESLLRGLDVLPRRPVENRGRSYLEFDLDAALERRPKLLLVDEYAHSNAPGSRHPKRWQDVEEILAAGIDVWTTLNVQHLESLVDVVLRITGARQRETVPDSALARADDIELIDITPDELRERMAAGKVYVPETARLASENFFKVENLTALRELALRRAAQTVDDQLVAAMREKGVEGPWAAGERILVLAGGDAMASMLVRAGRRLSDMMMDAPWTLAHVERPDRPPPPETAAARTREALKLAEQLGGSTVVLTGTDVVATVMAWARRNNVTQIVIGKSRDSRWKELTGRSLAAALLREAR
;
A
#
# COMPACT_ATOMS: atom_id res chain seq x y z
N MET A 1 35.56 40.32 6.51
CA MET A 1 34.24 40.97 6.66
C MET A 1 33.64 41.02 5.26
N ALA A 2 32.51 40.41 4.92
CA ALA A 2 31.37 39.97 5.72
C ALA A 2 30.92 38.55 5.27
N SER A 3 30.59 37.70 6.24
CA SER A 3 29.90 36.43 6.05
C SER A 3 28.40 36.67 6.19
N ASP A 4 27.66 36.28 5.17
CA ASP A 4 26.20 36.26 5.09
C ASP A 4 25.60 35.37 6.21
N PRO A 5 24.73 35.89 7.10
CA PRO A 5 24.14 35.09 8.18
C PRO A 5 22.68 34.76 7.86
N SER A 6 22.42 33.77 6.99
CA SER A 6 21.10 33.15 6.95
C SER A 6 21.14 31.70 6.47
N SER A 7 21.53 30.79 7.36
CA SER A 7 21.09 29.39 7.28
C SER A 7 20.99 28.79 8.68
N TYR A 8 20.08 29.31 9.48
CA TYR A 8 19.56 28.55 10.61
C TYR A 8 18.55 27.53 10.05
N PRO A 9 18.65 26.23 10.36
CA PRO A 9 17.59 25.29 10.03
C PRO A 9 16.35 25.63 10.87
N GLU A 10 15.35 26.24 10.25
CA GLU A 10 14.05 26.54 10.89
C GLU A 10 13.36 25.22 11.29
N ARG A 11 13.45 24.86 12.58
CA ARG A 11 12.68 23.75 13.15
C ARG A 11 11.19 24.09 13.14
N GLY A 12 10.36 23.19 12.62
CA GLY A 12 8.90 23.24 12.78
C GLY A 12 8.12 23.87 11.62
N ARG A 13 8.75 24.19 10.48
CA ARG A 13 8.00 24.57 9.28
C ARG A 13 7.48 23.31 8.58
N PRO A 14 6.15 23.19 8.32
CA PRO A 14 5.61 22.09 7.54
C PRO A 14 6.28 22.06 6.15
N ASP A 15 6.60 20.87 5.68
CA ASP A 15 7.21 20.65 4.37
C ASP A 15 6.34 21.32 3.27
N PRO A 16 6.88 22.27 2.47
CA PRO A 16 6.14 22.91 1.38
C PRO A 16 5.52 21.92 0.38
N GLU A 17 6.18 20.79 0.13
CA GLU A 17 5.62 19.72 -0.71
C GLU A 17 4.43 19.05 -0.03
N ALA A 18 4.49 18.85 1.30
CA ALA A 18 3.38 18.32 2.08
C ALA A 18 2.18 19.29 2.10
N LEU A 19 2.40 20.60 2.18
CA LEU A 19 1.33 21.61 2.11
C LEU A 19 0.67 21.66 0.73
N LEU A 20 1.45 21.58 -0.34
CA LEU A 20 0.92 21.51 -1.71
C LEU A 20 0.14 20.21 -1.93
N ALA A 21 0.65 19.08 -1.42
CA ALA A 21 -0.05 17.80 -1.45
C ALA A 21 -1.37 17.84 -0.67
N ALA A 22 -1.39 18.46 0.51
CA ALA A 22 -2.60 18.65 1.32
C ALA A 22 -3.63 19.55 0.62
N ALA A 23 -3.19 20.65 -0.01
CA ALA A 23 -4.06 21.54 -0.77
C ALA A 23 -4.68 20.85 -2.01
N ASN A 24 -3.89 20.03 -2.72
CA ASN A 24 -4.38 19.21 -3.82
C ASN A 24 -5.36 18.14 -3.34
N LYS A 25 -5.09 17.52 -2.18
CA LYS A 25 -5.99 16.55 -1.55
C LYS A 25 -7.33 17.17 -1.15
N ALA A 26 -7.34 18.42 -0.70
CA ALA A 26 -8.57 19.13 -0.32
C ALA A 26 -9.53 19.43 -1.50
N ARG A 27 -9.02 19.49 -2.74
CA ARG A 27 -9.83 19.70 -3.95
C ARG A 27 -10.26 18.40 -4.64
N ARG A 28 -9.62 17.28 -4.29
CA ARG A 28 -9.89 15.96 -4.83
C ARG A 28 -11.02 15.30 -4.03
N GLY A 29 -11.86 14.53 -4.72
CA GLY A 29 -12.86 13.67 -4.09
C GLY A 29 -12.19 12.59 -3.24
N ARG A 30 -12.93 12.04 -2.28
CA ARG A 30 -12.44 11.00 -1.37
C ARG A 30 -12.73 9.61 -1.90
N LEU A 31 -11.75 8.72 -1.79
CA LEU A 31 -11.90 7.32 -2.17
C LEU A 31 -12.11 6.44 -0.93
N LYS A 32 -13.22 5.72 -0.89
CA LYS A 32 -13.44 4.63 0.07
C LYS A 32 -13.44 3.28 -0.64
N VAL A 33 -12.64 2.34 -0.13
CA VAL A 33 -12.54 0.99 -0.67
C VAL A 33 -13.11 -0.02 0.33
N PHE A 34 -14.12 -0.78 -0.10
CA PHE A 34 -14.59 -1.96 0.61
C PHE A 34 -13.71 -3.14 0.20
N LEU A 35 -12.72 -3.48 1.04
CA LEU A 35 -11.74 -4.53 0.78
C LEU A 35 -12.26 -5.87 1.32
N GLY A 36 -12.04 -6.97 0.59
CA GLY A 36 -12.38 -8.31 1.08
C GLY A 36 -11.42 -9.38 0.61
N MET A 37 -11.43 -10.53 1.29
CA MET A 37 -10.55 -11.65 0.96
C MET A 37 -10.91 -12.35 -0.36
N ALA A 38 -12.20 -12.40 -0.70
CA ALA A 38 -12.71 -13.20 -1.81
C ALA A 38 -14.06 -12.68 -2.33
N PRO A 39 -14.51 -13.14 -3.52
CA PRO A 39 -15.89 -13.01 -3.94
C PRO A 39 -16.85 -13.64 -2.91
N GLY A 40 -18.04 -13.05 -2.75
CA GLY A 40 -19.07 -13.61 -1.86
C GLY A 40 -19.07 -13.11 -0.41
N VAL A 41 -18.00 -12.45 0.05
CA VAL A 41 -17.89 -11.93 1.44
C VAL A 41 -18.85 -10.80 1.79
N GLY A 42 -19.47 -10.17 0.79
CA GLY A 42 -20.51 -9.14 1.01
C GLY A 42 -20.12 -7.69 0.68
N LYS A 43 -18.95 -7.43 0.09
CA LYS A 43 -18.48 -6.06 -0.23
C LYS A 43 -19.52 -5.16 -0.90
N THR A 44 -20.10 -5.60 -2.02
CA THR A 44 -21.14 -4.86 -2.74
C THR A 44 -22.38 -4.62 -1.88
N TYR A 45 -22.77 -5.62 -1.08
CA TYR A 45 -23.93 -5.51 -0.20
C TYR A 45 -23.71 -4.43 0.86
N GLU A 46 -22.56 -4.45 1.54
CA GLU A 46 -22.24 -3.43 2.55
C GLU A 46 -22.05 -2.04 1.94
N MET A 47 -21.41 -1.93 0.76
CA MET A 47 -21.31 -0.67 0.03
C MET A 47 -22.69 -0.07 -0.26
N LEU A 48 -23.62 -0.87 -0.80
CA LEU A 48 -24.99 -0.43 -1.08
C LEU A 48 -25.77 -0.10 0.21
N ARG A 49 -25.63 -0.93 1.25
CA ARG A 49 -26.29 -0.71 2.54
C ARG A 49 -25.83 0.59 3.18
N ALA A 50 -24.53 0.89 3.12
CA ALA A 50 -23.98 2.16 3.56
C ALA A 50 -24.47 3.33 2.68
N ALA A 51 -24.56 3.13 1.37
CA ALA A 51 -24.96 4.18 0.43
C ALA A 51 -26.42 4.58 0.62
N ARG A 52 -27.30 3.61 0.93
CA ARG A 52 -28.69 3.88 1.31
C ARG A 52 -28.80 4.74 2.56
N ARG A 53 -27.94 4.52 3.57
CA ARG A 53 -27.90 5.38 4.77
C ARG A 53 -27.54 6.81 4.39
N ARG A 54 -26.50 7.01 3.57
CA ARG A 54 -26.13 8.35 3.06
C ARG A 54 -27.25 9.02 2.27
N LYS A 55 -27.95 8.28 1.41
CA LYS A 55 -29.11 8.82 0.68
C LYS A 55 -30.25 9.20 1.62
N ALA A 56 -30.54 8.38 2.65
CA ALA A 56 -31.55 8.69 3.67
C ALA A 56 -31.20 9.91 4.52
N GLU A 57 -29.90 10.20 4.69
CA GLU A 57 -29.38 11.41 5.32
C GLU A 57 -29.39 12.64 4.37
N GLY A 58 -29.88 12.49 3.14
CA GLY A 58 -30.02 13.57 2.15
C GLY A 58 -28.81 13.80 1.27
N GLN A 59 -27.81 12.92 1.27
CA GLN A 59 -26.66 13.03 0.37
C GLN A 59 -27.05 12.67 -1.08
N ASP A 60 -26.53 13.42 -2.06
CA ASP A 60 -26.67 13.11 -3.51
C ASP A 60 -25.80 11.90 -3.86
N VAL A 61 -26.42 10.72 -3.89
CA VAL A 61 -25.78 9.42 -4.15
C VAL A 61 -26.22 8.88 -5.50
N LEU A 62 -25.24 8.60 -6.36
CA LEU A 62 -25.43 8.01 -7.68
C LEU A 62 -24.74 6.65 -7.75
N VAL A 63 -25.43 5.66 -8.30
CA VAL A 63 -24.86 4.35 -8.62
C VAL A 63 -24.36 4.40 -10.06
N GLY A 64 -23.04 4.38 -10.24
CA GLY A 64 -22.43 4.33 -11.57
C GLY A 64 -22.46 2.93 -12.14
N VAL A 65 -21.83 1.98 -11.45
CA VAL A 65 -21.85 0.57 -11.83
C VAL A 65 -21.83 -0.30 -10.57
N VAL A 66 -22.71 -1.28 -10.53
CA VAL A 66 -22.81 -2.27 -9.46
C VAL A 66 -23.06 -3.65 -10.06
N GLU A 67 -22.32 -4.63 -9.57
CA GLU A 67 -22.46 -6.03 -9.99
C GLU A 67 -23.20 -6.83 -8.92
N THR A 68 -24.49 -7.05 -9.15
CA THR A 68 -25.33 -7.84 -8.22
C THR A 68 -25.07 -9.34 -8.37
N HIS A 69 -24.62 -9.77 -9.55
CA HIS A 69 -24.45 -11.18 -9.94
C HIS A 69 -25.70 -12.05 -9.64
N GLY A 70 -26.90 -11.50 -9.88
CA GLY A 70 -28.17 -12.21 -9.68
C GLY A 70 -28.62 -12.37 -8.22
N ARG A 71 -27.92 -11.72 -7.27
CA ARG A 71 -28.26 -11.78 -5.85
C ARG A 71 -29.42 -10.85 -5.55
N ARG A 72 -30.63 -11.44 -5.38
CA ARG A 72 -31.88 -10.71 -5.07
C ARG A 72 -31.77 -9.75 -3.88
N GLU A 73 -31.06 -10.16 -2.83
CA GLU A 73 -30.81 -9.31 -1.65
C GLU A 73 -30.04 -8.04 -2.03
N THR A 74 -28.99 -8.16 -2.84
CA THR A 74 -28.20 -7.02 -3.33
C THR A 74 -29.00 -6.14 -4.29
N GLU A 75 -29.75 -6.76 -5.22
CA GLU A 75 -30.64 -6.04 -6.14
C GLU A 75 -31.71 -5.23 -5.40
N SER A 76 -32.20 -5.75 -4.28
CA SER A 76 -33.18 -5.05 -3.46
C SER A 76 -32.64 -3.73 -2.90
N LEU A 77 -31.34 -3.65 -2.61
CA LEU A 77 -30.70 -2.45 -2.07
C LEU A 77 -30.58 -1.33 -3.11
N LEU A 78 -30.56 -1.66 -4.41
CA LEU A 78 -30.55 -0.68 -5.49
C LEU A 78 -31.88 0.08 -5.60
N ARG A 79 -33.00 -0.50 -5.14
CA ARG A 79 -34.32 0.14 -5.23
C ARG A 79 -34.35 1.46 -4.47
N GLY A 80 -34.62 2.56 -5.17
CA GLY A 80 -34.66 3.90 -4.59
C GLY A 80 -33.30 4.61 -4.57
N LEU A 81 -32.22 3.99 -5.05
CA LEU A 81 -30.99 4.70 -5.44
C LEU A 81 -31.11 5.17 -6.89
N ASP A 82 -30.45 6.28 -7.22
CA ASP A 82 -30.39 6.75 -8.61
C ASP A 82 -29.28 5.97 -9.30
N VAL A 83 -29.59 5.35 -10.44
CA VAL A 83 -28.66 4.44 -11.14
C VAL A 83 -28.42 4.97 -12.55
N LEU A 84 -27.16 5.13 -12.92
CA LEU A 84 -26.79 5.49 -14.28
C LEU A 84 -27.07 4.32 -15.23
N PRO A 85 -27.66 4.59 -16.41
CA PRO A 85 -27.72 3.61 -17.48
C PRO A 85 -26.32 3.16 -17.89
N ARG A 86 -26.14 1.87 -18.16
CA ARG A 86 -24.88 1.35 -18.72
C ARG A 86 -24.74 1.77 -20.18
N ARG A 87 -23.54 2.15 -20.59
CA ARG A 87 -23.21 2.53 -21.96
C ARG A 87 -22.90 1.28 -22.79
N PRO A 88 -23.59 1.04 -23.92
CA PRO A 88 -23.21 -0.02 -24.84
C PRO A 88 -21.90 0.35 -25.56
N VAL A 89 -20.95 -0.58 -25.56
CA VAL A 89 -19.67 -0.47 -26.26
C VAL A 89 -19.56 -1.67 -27.20
N GLU A 90 -19.51 -1.42 -28.50
CA GLU A 90 -19.30 -2.46 -29.49
C GLU A 90 -17.83 -2.66 -29.80
N ASN A 91 -17.38 -3.92 -29.76
CA ASN A 91 -16.03 -4.28 -30.15
C ASN A 91 -16.01 -5.67 -30.80
N ARG A 92 -15.49 -5.74 -32.03
CA ARG A 92 -15.36 -6.98 -32.83
C ARG A 92 -16.66 -7.80 -32.88
N GLY A 93 -17.80 -7.13 -33.07
CA GLY A 93 -19.12 -7.76 -33.18
C GLY A 93 -19.72 -8.26 -31.86
N ARG A 94 -19.11 -7.94 -30.71
CA ARG A 94 -19.69 -8.15 -29.38
C ARG A 94 -20.06 -6.81 -28.76
N SER A 95 -21.24 -6.75 -28.15
CA SER A 95 -21.70 -5.59 -27.38
C SER A 95 -21.43 -5.82 -25.89
N TYR A 96 -20.78 -4.86 -25.25
CA TYR A 96 -20.48 -4.84 -23.82
C TYR A 96 -21.28 -3.72 -23.17
N LEU A 97 -21.79 -3.92 -21.94
CA LEU A 97 -22.45 -2.87 -21.18
C LEU A 97 -21.49 -2.35 -20.10
N GLU A 98 -20.91 -1.19 -20.35
CA GLU A 98 -19.89 -0.57 -19.50
C GLU A 98 -20.42 0.60 -18.68
N PHE A 99 -19.62 1.00 -17.69
CA PHE A 99 -19.86 2.20 -16.91
C PHE A 99 -19.74 3.46 -17.79
N ASP A 100 -20.73 4.36 -17.71
CA ASP A 100 -20.71 5.64 -18.43
C ASP A 100 -19.99 6.72 -17.60
N LEU A 101 -18.68 6.79 -17.78
CA LEU A 101 -17.82 7.78 -17.10
C LEU A 101 -18.20 9.21 -17.45
N ASP A 102 -18.51 9.50 -18.72
CA ASP A 102 -18.84 10.85 -19.18
C ASP A 102 -20.14 11.33 -18.54
N ALA A 103 -21.17 10.48 -18.52
CA ALA A 103 -22.44 10.79 -17.86
C ALA A 103 -22.28 10.99 -16.34
N ALA A 104 -21.40 10.22 -15.69
CA ALA A 104 -21.12 10.39 -14.27
C ALA A 104 -20.43 11.73 -13.96
N LEU A 105 -19.46 12.13 -14.79
CA LEU A 105 -18.76 13.39 -14.68
C LEU A 105 -19.68 14.58 -14.97
N GLU A 106 -20.60 14.47 -15.93
CA GLU A 106 -21.59 15.51 -16.23
C GLU A 106 -22.61 15.67 -15.09
N ARG A 107 -23.07 14.55 -14.51
CA ARG A 107 -24.05 14.56 -13.41
C ARG A 107 -23.50 15.14 -12.10
N ARG A 108 -22.18 15.10 -11.89
CA ARG A 108 -21.45 15.60 -10.70
C ARG A 108 -22.13 15.27 -9.36
N PRO A 109 -22.41 14.00 -9.05
CA PRO A 109 -22.98 13.62 -7.75
C PRO A 109 -22.01 13.94 -6.62
N LYS A 110 -22.53 14.02 -5.38
CA LYS A 110 -21.65 14.12 -4.19
C LYS A 110 -20.95 12.81 -3.89
N LEU A 111 -21.61 11.68 -4.12
CA LEU A 111 -21.07 10.35 -3.95
C LEU A 111 -21.43 9.45 -5.14
N LEU A 112 -20.44 8.80 -5.74
CA LEU A 112 -20.59 7.82 -6.80
C LEU A 112 -20.20 6.42 -6.34
N LEU A 113 -21.03 5.42 -6.60
CA LEU A 113 -20.70 4.01 -6.37
C LEU A 113 -20.16 3.37 -7.66
N VAL A 114 -18.97 2.80 -7.59
CA VAL A 114 -18.28 2.17 -8.72
C VAL A 114 -17.74 0.81 -8.27
N ASP A 115 -18.46 -0.26 -8.53
CA ASP A 115 -18.07 -1.63 -8.14
C ASP A 115 -16.94 -2.19 -9.02
N GLU A 116 -16.28 -3.24 -8.53
CA GLU A 116 -15.16 -3.94 -9.17
C GLU A 116 -13.99 -3.03 -9.57
N TYR A 117 -13.30 -2.45 -8.58
CA TYR A 117 -12.17 -1.53 -8.79
C TYR A 117 -11.09 -2.07 -9.74
N ALA A 118 -10.91 -3.40 -9.75
CA ALA A 118 -9.93 -4.10 -10.56
C ALA A 118 -10.36 -4.39 -12.00
N HIS A 119 -11.59 -4.07 -12.38
CA HIS A 119 -12.15 -4.40 -13.69
C HIS A 119 -11.30 -3.86 -14.85
N SER A 120 -11.25 -4.63 -15.93
CA SER A 120 -10.63 -4.23 -17.19
C SER A 120 -11.72 -3.75 -18.14
N ASN A 121 -11.70 -2.46 -18.45
CA ASN A 121 -12.73 -1.86 -19.27
C ASN A 121 -12.73 -2.44 -20.70
N ALA A 122 -13.91 -2.45 -21.33
CA ALA A 122 -14.04 -2.88 -22.71
C ALA A 122 -13.05 -2.15 -23.64
N PRO A 123 -12.44 -2.84 -24.63
CA PRO A 123 -11.50 -2.18 -25.53
C PRO A 123 -12.17 -1.05 -26.32
N GLY A 124 -11.46 0.08 -26.45
CA GLY A 124 -12.02 1.32 -27.01
C GLY A 124 -12.53 2.31 -25.95
N SER A 125 -12.57 1.91 -24.67
CA SER A 125 -12.84 2.82 -23.54
C SER A 125 -11.72 3.86 -23.39
N ARG A 126 -12.05 5.03 -22.81
CA ARG A 126 -11.08 6.11 -22.53
C ARG A 126 -9.89 5.60 -21.72
N HIS A 127 -10.15 4.78 -20.70
CA HIS A 127 -9.12 4.14 -19.91
C HIS A 127 -9.22 2.61 -19.99
N PRO A 128 -8.07 1.89 -19.95
CA PRO A 128 -8.07 0.43 -19.95
C PRO A 128 -8.52 -0.18 -18.61
N LYS A 129 -8.43 0.53 -17.48
CA LYS A 129 -8.75 0.00 -16.15
C LYS A 129 -9.73 0.90 -15.41
N ARG A 130 -10.69 0.29 -14.71
CA ARG A 130 -11.72 1.03 -13.94
C ARG A 130 -11.14 1.89 -12.82
N TRP A 131 -10.04 1.47 -12.20
CA TRP A 131 -9.36 2.31 -11.21
C TRP A 131 -8.88 3.65 -11.80
N GLN A 132 -8.60 3.73 -13.11
CA GLN A 132 -8.22 4.98 -13.76
C GLN A 132 -9.44 5.89 -14.00
N ASP A 133 -10.61 5.30 -14.32
CA ASP A 133 -11.87 6.06 -14.36
C ASP A 133 -12.16 6.68 -12.99
N VAL A 134 -11.97 5.89 -11.91
CA VAL A 134 -12.12 6.37 -10.54
C VAL A 134 -11.14 7.51 -10.24
N GLU A 135 -9.89 7.44 -10.68
CA GLU A 135 -8.94 8.54 -10.53
C GLU A 135 -9.39 9.83 -11.24
N GLU A 136 -9.97 9.74 -12.45
CA GLU A 136 -10.55 10.89 -13.16
C GLU A 136 -11.74 11.49 -12.39
N ILE A 137 -12.63 10.64 -11.86
CA ILE A 137 -13.78 11.05 -11.06
C ILE A 137 -13.34 11.77 -9.77
N LEU A 138 -12.36 11.22 -9.07
CA LEU A 138 -11.80 11.83 -7.86
C LEU A 138 -11.14 13.17 -8.18
N ALA A 139 -10.44 13.28 -9.31
CA ALA A 139 -9.86 14.55 -9.78
C ALA A 139 -10.91 15.62 -10.08
N ALA A 140 -12.13 15.23 -10.46
CA ALA A 140 -13.28 16.12 -10.65
C ALA A 140 -13.96 16.58 -9.34
N GLY A 141 -13.47 16.09 -8.19
CA GLY A 141 -13.99 16.45 -6.86
C GLY A 141 -15.20 15.63 -6.41
N ILE A 142 -15.45 14.47 -7.02
CA ILE A 142 -16.57 13.57 -6.69
C ILE A 142 -16.06 12.46 -5.78
N ASP A 143 -16.72 12.21 -4.64
CA ASP A 143 -16.37 11.09 -3.76
C ASP A 143 -16.74 9.76 -4.43
N VAL A 144 -15.89 8.75 -4.29
CA VAL A 144 -16.10 7.42 -4.88
C VAL A 144 -16.03 6.33 -3.83
N TRP A 145 -17.04 5.46 -3.82
CA TRP A 145 -17.01 4.21 -3.10
C TRP A 145 -16.88 3.05 -4.07
N THR A 146 -15.96 2.13 -3.79
CA THR A 146 -15.66 0.99 -4.66
C THR A 146 -15.43 -0.29 -3.87
N THR A 147 -15.42 -1.44 -4.55
CA THR A 147 -15.07 -2.72 -3.93
C THR A 147 -13.85 -3.36 -4.57
N LEU A 148 -13.05 -4.04 -3.76
CA LEU A 148 -11.82 -4.70 -4.19
C LEU A 148 -11.64 -6.02 -3.44
N ASN A 149 -11.26 -7.09 -4.15
CA ASN A 149 -10.70 -8.27 -3.49
C ASN A 149 -9.18 -8.17 -3.44
N VAL A 150 -8.59 -8.66 -2.36
CA VAL A 150 -7.13 -8.67 -2.15
C VAL A 150 -6.36 -9.39 -3.27
N GLN A 151 -6.98 -10.40 -3.89
CA GLN A 151 -6.41 -11.16 -5.01
C GLN A 151 -6.06 -10.33 -6.24
N HIS A 152 -6.68 -9.14 -6.40
CA HIS A 152 -6.45 -8.27 -7.55
C HIS A 152 -5.26 -7.32 -7.34
N LEU A 153 -4.64 -7.29 -6.16
CA LEU A 153 -3.45 -6.47 -5.96
C LEU A 153 -2.27 -7.05 -6.72
N GLU A 154 -1.61 -6.19 -7.47
CA GLU A 154 -0.50 -6.57 -8.35
C GLU A 154 0.63 -7.28 -7.58
N SER A 155 0.99 -6.79 -6.39
CA SER A 155 1.99 -7.42 -5.53
C SER A 155 1.64 -8.84 -5.05
N LEU A 156 0.36 -9.22 -5.10
CA LEU A 156 -0.15 -10.48 -4.55
C LEU A 156 -0.51 -11.52 -5.62
N VAL A 157 -0.42 -11.18 -6.91
CA VAL A 157 -0.83 -12.06 -8.02
C VAL A 157 -0.13 -13.43 -7.96
N ASP A 158 1.19 -13.45 -7.78
CA ASP A 158 1.97 -14.69 -7.76
C ASP A 158 1.76 -15.48 -6.46
N VAL A 159 1.49 -14.79 -5.35
CA VAL A 159 1.15 -15.42 -4.07
C VAL A 159 -0.20 -16.12 -4.18
N VAL A 160 -1.21 -15.41 -4.71
CA VAL A 160 -2.56 -15.94 -4.92
C VAL A 160 -2.56 -17.10 -5.92
N LEU A 161 -1.78 -17.01 -7.01
CA LEU A 161 -1.65 -18.12 -7.96
C LEU A 161 -1.09 -19.37 -7.29
N ARG A 162 -0.09 -19.25 -6.42
CA ARG A 162 0.47 -20.39 -5.67
C ARG A 162 -0.52 -21.01 -4.69
N ILE A 163 -1.32 -20.18 -4.01
CA ILE A 163 -2.33 -20.64 -3.06
C ILE A 163 -3.50 -21.32 -3.79
N THR A 164 -4.07 -20.63 -4.77
CA THR A 164 -5.37 -21.00 -5.35
C THR A 164 -5.26 -21.81 -6.64
N GLY A 165 -4.09 -21.81 -7.29
CA GLY A 165 -3.90 -22.34 -8.65
C GLY A 165 -4.59 -21.51 -9.74
N ALA A 166 -5.31 -20.44 -9.38
CA ALA A 166 -6.06 -19.61 -10.32
C ALA A 166 -5.23 -18.40 -10.74
N ARG A 167 -5.06 -18.19 -12.05
CA ARG A 167 -4.35 -17.04 -12.58
C ARG A 167 -5.26 -15.82 -12.60
N GLN A 168 -4.89 -14.80 -11.84
CA GLN A 168 -5.59 -13.53 -11.85
C GLN A 168 -5.21 -12.72 -13.09
N ARG A 169 -6.20 -12.36 -13.92
CA ARG A 169 -6.00 -11.58 -15.15
C ARG A 169 -6.19 -10.08 -14.94
N GLU A 170 -7.06 -9.75 -14.00
CA GLU A 170 -7.40 -8.37 -13.69
C GLU A 170 -6.71 -7.93 -12.42
N THR A 171 -5.91 -6.88 -12.53
CA THR A 171 -5.05 -6.38 -11.45
C THR A 171 -5.21 -4.88 -11.24
N VAL A 172 -4.81 -4.44 -10.04
CA VAL A 172 -4.72 -3.04 -9.61
C VAL A 172 -3.35 -2.84 -8.97
N PRO A 173 -2.61 -1.78 -9.34
CA PRO A 173 -1.37 -1.44 -8.66
C PRO A 173 -1.62 -1.14 -7.19
N ASP A 174 -0.75 -1.62 -6.30
CA ASP A 174 -0.83 -1.35 -4.86
C ASP A 174 -0.88 0.15 -4.53
N SER A 175 -0.22 0.98 -5.36
CA SER A 175 -0.25 2.44 -5.22
C SER A 175 -1.64 3.04 -5.39
N ALA A 176 -2.52 2.42 -6.19
CA ALA A 176 -3.90 2.88 -6.35
C ALA A 176 -4.76 2.57 -5.11
N LEU A 177 -4.46 1.49 -4.38
CA LEU A 177 -5.10 1.21 -3.09
C LEU A 177 -4.53 2.12 -1.98
N ALA A 178 -3.22 2.36 -1.98
CA ALA A 178 -2.56 3.22 -1.00
C ALA A 178 -3.06 4.69 -1.04
N ARG A 179 -3.62 5.13 -2.17
CA ARG A 179 -4.27 6.44 -2.32
C ARG A 179 -5.69 6.50 -1.74
N ALA A 180 -6.26 5.40 -1.26
CA ALA A 180 -7.58 5.42 -0.64
C ALA A 180 -7.58 6.22 0.67
N ASP A 181 -8.62 7.03 0.87
CA ASP A 181 -8.81 7.82 2.09
C ASP A 181 -9.41 6.98 3.22
N ASP A 182 -10.19 5.95 2.88
CA ASP A 182 -10.80 5.02 3.82
C ASP A 182 -10.79 3.61 3.25
N ILE A 183 -10.45 2.62 4.09
CA ILE A 183 -10.54 1.20 3.74
C ILE A 183 -11.39 0.52 4.80
N GLU A 184 -12.51 -0.03 4.36
CA GLU A 184 -13.39 -0.84 5.19
C GLU A 184 -13.17 -2.32 4.84
N LEU A 185 -12.60 -3.08 5.78
CA LEU A 185 -12.41 -4.51 5.61
C LEU A 185 -13.73 -5.24 5.84
N ILE A 186 -14.21 -5.94 4.81
CA ILE A 186 -15.37 -6.82 4.85
C ILE A 186 -14.87 -8.25 5.03
N ASP A 187 -14.91 -8.68 6.29
CA ASP A 187 -14.40 -9.97 6.72
C ASP A 187 -15.54 -10.92 7.14
N ILE A 188 -15.41 -12.18 6.74
CA ILE A 188 -16.23 -13.31 7.19
C ILE A 188 -15.31 -14.51 7.34
N THR A 189 -15.72 -15.49 8.14
CA THR A 189 -14.95 -16.72 8.28
C THR A 189 -14.98 -17.55 6.98
N PRO A 190 -13.94 -18.37 6.72
CA PRO A 190 -13.94 -19.31 5.59
C PRO A 190 -15.16 -20.23 5.58
N ASP A 191 -15.61 -20.69 6.76
CA ASP A 191 -16.77 -21.57 6.89
C ASP A 191 -18.07 -20.85 6.51
N GLU A 192 -18.29 -19.64 7.01
CA GLU A 192 -19.44 -18.81 6.60
C GLU A 192 -19.45 -18.54 5.09
N LEU A 193 -18.28 -18.30 4.48
CA LEU A 193 -18.21 -18.10 3.02
C LEU A 193 -18.61 -19.38 2.27
N ARG A 194 -18.19 -20.55 2.75
CA ARG A 194 -18.57 -21.84 2.17
C ARG A 194 -20.05 -22.13 2.35
N GLU A 195 -20.63 -21.83 3.50
CA GLU A 195 -22.08 -21.94 3.73
C GLU A 195 -22.86 -21.03 2.77
N ARG A 196 -22.40 -19.79 2.58
CA ARG A 196 -22.98 -18.87 1.59
C ARG A 196 -22.87 -19.42 0.17
N MET A 197 -21.75 -20.06 -0.18
CA MET A 197 -21.58 -20.71 -1.48
C MET A 197 -22.54 -21.89 -1.64
N ALA A 198 -22.65 -22.76 -0.64
CA ALA A 198 -23.58 -23.90 -0.64
C ALA A 198 -25.05 -23.46 -0.73
N ALA A 199 -25.38 -22.31 -0.14
CA ALA A 199 -26.71 -21.69 -0.23
C ALA A 199 -26.96 -20.93 -1.55
N GLY A 200 -26.01 -20.95 -2.51
CA GLY A 200 -26.13 -20.24 -3.79
C GLY A 200 -26.05 -18.72 -3.68
N LYS A 201 -25.55 -18.18 -2.55
CA LYS A 201 -25.40 -16.73 -2.30
C LYS A 201 -24.08 -16.16 -2.83
N VAL A 202 -23.22 -17.00 -3.38
CA VAL A 202 -21.96 -16.63 -4.03
C VAL A 202 -22.04 -17.01 -5.50
N TYR A 203 -21.83 -16.04 -6.38
CA TYR A 203 -21.83 -16.29 -7.81
C TYR A 203 -20.52 -16.97 -8.23
N VAL A 204 -20.66 -18.06 -8.97
CA VAL A 204 -19.56 -18.78 -9.62
C VAL A 204 -20.00 -19.05 -11.06
N PRO A 205 -19.31 -18.51 -12.09
CA PRO A 205 -19.60 -18.87 -13.47
C PRO A 205 -19.51 -20.39 -13.65
N GLU A 206 -20.47 -21.01 -14.35
CA GLU A 206 -20.47 -22.47 -14.59
C GLU A 206 -19.19 -22.94 -15.31
N THR A 207 -18.66 -22.10 -16.20
CA THR A 207 -17.40 -22.33 -16.93
C THR A 207 -16.16 -22.35 -16.03
N ALA A 208 -16.29 -21.89 -14.79
CA ALA A 208 -15.21 -21.79 -13.81
C ALA A 208 -15.43 -22.72 -12.60
N ARG A 209 -16.38 -23.67 -12.64
CA ARG A 209 -16.78 -24.45 -11.46
C ARG A 209 -15.61 -25.22 -10.82
N LEU A 210 -14.81 -25.95 -11.60
CA LEU A 210 -13.64 -26.69 -11.11
C LEU A 210 -12.55 -25.77 -10.53
N ALA A 211 -12.25 -24.65 -11.19
CA ALA A 211 -11.30 -23.67 -10.69
C ALA A 211 -11.81 -23.01 -9.39
N SER A 212 -13.13 -22.84 -9.29
CA SER A 212 -13.79 -22.28 -8.11
C SER A 212 -13.80 -23.26 -6.94
N GLU A 213 -14.09 -24.55 -7.18
CA GLU A 213 -14.00 -25.59 -6.14
C GLU A 213 -12.60 -25.63 -5.50
N ASN A 214 -11.53 -25.44 -6.30
CA ASN A 214 -10.18 -25.33 -5.75
C ASN A 214 -9.95 -23.99 -5.02
N PHE A 215 -10.45 -22.89 -5.54
CA PHE A 215 -10.33 -21.56 -4.94
C PHE A 215 -10.99 -21.49 -3.54
N PHE A 216 -12.19 -22.06 -3.39
CA PHE A 216 -13.00 -22.00 -2.15
C PHE A 216 -12.68 -23.10 -1.11
N LYS A 217 -11.49 -23.71 -1.18
CA LYS A 217 -10.96 -24.57 -0.11
C LYS A 217 -10.69 -23.76 1.16
N VAL A 218 -10.89 -24.36 2.33
CA VAL A 218 -10.76 -23.65 3.62
C VAL A 218 -9.35 -23.09 3.79
N GLU A 219 -8.34 -23.87 3.40
CA GLU A 219 -6.93 -23.51 3.47
C GLU A 219 -6.63 -22.27 2.61
N ASN A 220 -7.18 -22.25 1.39
CA ASN A 220 -7.01 -21.15 0.45
C ASN A 220 -7.71 -19.87 0.94
N LEU A 221 -8.95 -19.99 1.40
CA LEU A 221 -9.71 -18.88 1.97
C LEU A 221 -9.05 -18.33 3.24
N THR A 222 -8.49 -19.20 4.08
CA THR A 222 -7.74 -18.79 5.28
C THR A 222 -6.52 -17.96 4.92
N ALA A 223 -5.74 -18.41 3.93
CA ALA A 223 -4.58 -17.66 3.46
C ALA A 223 -4.97 -16.32 2.80
N LEU A 224 -6.04 -16.29 2.01
CA LEU A 224 -6.55 -15.04 1.43
C LEU A 224 -7.07 -14.08 2.51
N ARG A 225 -7.68 -14.58 3.59
CA ARG A 225 -8.10 -13.80 4.74
C ARG A 225 -6.92 -13.13 5.43
N GLU A 226 -5.86 -13.90 5.67
CA GLU A 226 -4.61 -13.38 6.25
C GLU A 226 -4.03 -12.26 5.38
N LEU A 227 -3.95 -12.47 4.06
CA LEU A 227 -3.47 -11.44 3.12
C LEU A 227 -4.33 -10.17 3.18
N ALA A 228 -5.66 -10.31 3.24
CA ALA A 228 -6.57 -9.17 3.32
C ALA A 228 -6.40 -8.38 4.63
N LEU A 229 -6.32 -9.07 5.77
CA LEU A 229 -6.09 -8.47 7.09
C LEU A 229 -4.75 -7.74 7.14
N ARG A 230 -3.69 -8.39 6.66
CA ARG A 230 -2.34 -7.82 6.61
C ARG A 230 -2.29 -6.57 5.73
N ARG A 231 -2.94 -6.61 4.57
CA ARG A 231 -2.99 -5.44 3.66
C ARG A 231 -3.80 -4.29 4.24
N ALA A 232 -4.92 -4.57 4.91
CA ALA A 232 -5.69 -3.56 5.62
C ALA A 232 -4.84 -2.89 6.71
N ALA A 233 -4.15 -3.68 7.54
CA ALA A 233 -3.25 -3.18 8.58
C ALA A 233 -2.13 -2.29 8.00
N GLN A 234 -1.44 -2.76 6.96
CA GLN A 234 -0.38 -1.98 6.30
C GLN A 234 -0.89 -0.64 5.76
N THR A 235 -2.13 -0.61 5.23
CA THR A 235 -2.66 0.63 4.67
C THR A 235 -3.08 1.61 5.77
N VAL A 236 -3.58 1.13 6.90
CA VAL A 236 -3.83 1.96 8.09
C VAL A 236 -2.53 2.57 8.61
N ASP A 237 -1.44 1.80 8.64
CA ASP A 237 -0.11 2.29 9.01
C ASP A 237 0.37 3.39 8.06
N ASP A 238 0.23 3.18 6.74
CA ASP A 238 0.63 4.16 5.73
C ASP A 238 -0.17 5.48 5.89
N GLN A 239 -1.47 5.40 6.19
CA GLN A 239 -2.32 6.56 6.44
C GLN A 239 -1.94 7.30 7.73
N LEU A 240 -1.63 6.59 8.81
CA LEU A 240 -1.15 7.19 10.06
C LEU A 240 0.16 7.96 9.83
N VAL A 241 1.11 7.35 9.11
CA VAL A 241 2.38 8.00 8.74
C VAL A 241 2.14 9.27 7.92
N ALA A 242 1.24 9.22 6.94
CA ALA A 242 0.91 10.39 6.12
C ALA A 242 0.29 11.53 6.95
N ALA A 243 -0.68 11.21 7.82
CA ALA A 243 -1.34 12.18 8.69
C ALA A 243 -0.38 12.83 9.70
N MET A 244 0.59 12.07 10.23
CA MET A 244 1.59 12.59 11.16
C MET A 244 2.61 13.49 10.47
N ARG A 245 2.99 13.17 9.21
CA ARG A 245 3.82 14.04 8.37
C ARG A 245 3.14 15.38 8.07
N GLU A 246 1.85 15.37 7.75
CA GLU A 246 1.07 16.60 7.52
C GLU A 246 1.03 17.50 8.75
N LYS A 247 0.98 16.90 9.95
CA LYS A 247 1.00 17.62 11.23
C LYS A 247 2.41 18.01 11.71
N GLY A 248 3.45 17.70 10.95
CA GLY A 248 4.84 18.05 11.30
C GLY A 248 5.37 17.39 12.57
N VAL A 249 4.82 16.24 12.97
CA VAL A 249 5.23 15.55 14.20
C VAL A 249 6.38 14.58 13.90
N GLU A 250 7.56 14.83 14.48
CA GLU A 250 8.75 13.97 14.31
C GLU A 250 8.58 12.63 15.06
N GLY A 251 9.08 11.53 14.48
CA GLY A 251 8.68 10.11 14.71
C GLY A 251 8.93 9.46 16.08
N PRO A 252 8.76 8.11 16.21
CA PRO A 252 8.23 7.13 15.24
C PRO A 252 6.74 6.76 15.45
N TRP A 253 6.03 6.42 14.35
CA TRP A 253 4.56 6.24 14.33
C TRP A 253 4.07 4.88 13.80
N ALA A 254 4.97 3.98 13.39
CA ALA A 254 4.59 2.74 12.70
C ALA A 254 4.11 1.65 13.67
N ALA A 255 3.02 0.94 13.35
CA ALA A 255 2.64 -0.29 14.03
C ALA A 255 3.40 -1.53 13.50
N GLY A 256 4.22 -1.36 12.45
CA GLY A 256 5.07 -2.39 11.84
C GLY A 256 6.58 -2.10 11.95
N GLU A 257 7.39 -3.17 11.97
CA GLU A 257 8.85 -3.08 12.08
C GLU A 257 9.49 -2.63 10.76
N ARG A 258 10.47 -1.72 10.83
CA ARG A 258 11.29 -1.26 9.70
C ARG A 258 12.75 -1.27 10.09
N ILE A 259 13.54 -2.06 9.38
CA ILE A 259 14.91 -2.40 9.78
C ILE A 259 15.91 -1.62 8.91
N LEU A 260 16.81 -0.89 9.54
CA LEU A 260 17.96 -0.29 8.88
C LEU A 260 19.23 -1.04 9.27
N VAL A 261 19.91 -1.63 8.31
CA VAL A 261 21.20 -2.27 8.50
C VAL A 261 22.28 -1.30 8.05
N LEU A 262 23.18 -0.93 8.94
CA LEU A 262 24.34 -0.11 8.59
C LEU A 262 25.55 -0.99 8.27
N ALA A 263 26.08 -0.86 7.06
CA ALA A 263 27.30 -1.55 6.65
C ALA A 263 28.39 -0.57 6.21
N GLY A 264 29.60 -0.78 6.73
CA GLY A 264 30.83 -0.19 6.20
C GLY A 264 31.50 -1.11 5.19
N GLY A 265 32.57 -0.64 4.55
CA GLY A 265 33.42 -1.45 3.66
C GLY A 265 34.32 -2.46 4.39
N ASP A 266 33.90 -2.98 5.54
CA ASP A 266 34.66 -3.91 6.36
C ASP A 266 34.30 -5.38 6.07
N ALA A 267 34.99 -6.31 6.73
CA ALA A 267 34.76 -7.75 6.55
C ALA A 267 33.41 -8.23 7.14
N MET A 268 32.70 -7.41 7.91
CA MET A 268 31.42 -7.76 8.53
C MET A 268 30.22 -7.40 7.64
N ALA A 269 30.41 -6.63 6.57
CA ALA A 269 29.35 -6.15 5.69
C ALA A 269 28.39 -7.27 5.26
N SER A 270 28.91 -8.35 4.65
CA SER A 270 28.10 -9.48 4.19
C SER A 270 27.43 -10.25 5.33
N MET A 271 28.02 -10.28 6.52
CA MET A 271 27.41 -10.89 7.71
C MET A 271 26.22 -10.06 8.21
N LEU A 272 26.34 -8.74 8.21
CA LEU A 272 25.28 -7.81 8.60
C LEU A 272 24.10 -7.86 7.63
N VAL A 273 24.36 -7.96 6.33
CA VAL A 273 23.32 -8.15 5.31
C VAL A 273 22.51 -9.42 5.60
N ARG A 274 23.17 -10.55 5.88
CA ARG A 274 22.48 -11.80 6.25
C ARG A 274 21.76 -11.70 7.60
N ALA A 275 22.29 -10.92 8.55
CA ALA A 275 21.63 -10.67 9.82
C ALA A 275 20.35 -9.83 9.63
N GLY A 276 20.41 -8.82 8.77
CA GLY A 276 19.27 -8.03 8.34
C GLY A 276 18.15 -8.87 7.77
N ARG A 277 18.47 -9.77 6.81
CA ARG A 277 17.47 -10.69 6.24
C ARG A 277 16.85 -11.59 7.32
N ARG A 278 17.64 -12.20 8.20
CA ARG A 278 17.10 -13.03 9.29
C ARG A 278 16.20 -12.25 10.24
N LEU A 279 16.54 -10.99 10.53
CA LEU A 279 15.73 -10.14 11.41
C LEU A 279 14.43 -9.72 10.72
N SER A 280 14.48 -9.47 9.41
CA SER A 280 13.30 -9.29 8.55
C SER A 280 12.39 -10.53 8.58
N ASP A 281 12.94 -11.74 8.38
CA ASP A 281 12.19 -13.01 8.47
C ASP A 281 11.49 -13.17 9.83
N MET A 282 12.21 -12.88 10.94
CA MET A 282 11.67 -12.98 12.29
C MET A 282 10.58 -11.95 12.59
N MET A 283 10.65 -10.78 11.97
CA MET A 283 9.69 -9.69 12.14
C MET A 283 8.62 -9.69 11.04
N MET A 284 8.13 -10.89 10.69
CA MET A 284 7.06 -11.09 9.70
C MET A 284 7.40 -10.48 8.32
N ASP A 285 8.58 -10.74 7.78
CA ASP A 285 9.10 -10.12 6.54
C ASP A 285 9.09 -8.58 6.59
N ALA A 286 9.49 -8.01 7.73
CA ALA A 286 9.61 -6.57 7.90
C ALA A 286 10.49 -5.96 6.81
N PRO A 287 10.09 -4.83 6.19
CA PRO A 287 10.92 -4.12 5.23
C PRO A 287 12.27 -3.77 5.84
N TRP A 288 13.35 -4.08 5.11
CA TRP A 288 14.70 -3.80 5.57
C TRP A 288 15.53 -3.11 4.49
N THR A 289 16.41 -2.21 4.92
CA THR A 289 17.27 -1.43 4.04
C THR A 289 18.72 -1.52 4.50
N LEU A 290 19.63 -1.83 3.58
CA LEU A 290 21.06 -1.68 3.80
C LEU A 290 21.48 -0.25 3.48
N ALA A 291 22.02 0.47 4.46
CA ALA A 291 22.57 1.81 4.28
C ALA A 291 24.10 1.81 4.40
N HIS A 292 24.75 2.47 3.45
CA HIS A 292 26.15 2.84 3.49
C HIS A 292 26.28 4.37 3.60
N VAL A 293 27.21 4.86 4.43
CA VAL A 293 27.45 6.30 4.57
C VAL A 293 28.81 6.67 3.97
N GLU A 294 28.77 7.41 2.88
CA GLU A 294 29.92 8.04 2.26
C GLU A 294 30.27 9.34 2.97
N ARG A 295 31.57 9.47 3.27
CA ARG A 295 32.12 10.59 4.03
C ARG A 295 33.01 11.44 3.13
N PRO A 296 32.51 12.57 2.61
CA PRO A 296 33.29 13.43 1.70
C PRO A 296 34.47 14.11 2.41
N ASP A 297 34.44 14.18 3.75
CA ASP A 297 35.52 14.71 4.59
C ASP A 297 36.71 13.75 4.77
N ARG A 298 36.65 12.55 4.16
CA ARG A 298 37.68 11.52 4.27
C ARG A 298 38.23 11.12 2.91
N PRO A 299 39.49 10.68 2.84
CA PRO A 299 40.03 10.11 1.62
C PRO A 299 39.17 8.90 1.19
N PRO A 300 39.03 8.66 -0.12
CA PRO A 300 38.26 7.55 -0.64
C PRO A 300 38.77 6.23 -0.06
N PRO A 301 37.85 5.27 0.21
CA PRO A 301 38.23 4.00 0.79
C PRO A 301 39.16 3.22 -0.17
N PRO A 302 40.04 2.35 0.36
CA PRO A 302 40.81 1.42 -0.47
C PRO A 302 39.89 0.61 -1.38
N GLU A 303 40.38 0.23 -2.56
CA GLU A 303 39.59 -0.50 -3.56
C GLU A 303 38.96 -1.78 -2.98
N THR A 304 39.66 -2.46 -2.08
CA THR A 304 39.16 -3.66 -1.37
C THR A 304 37.94 -3.38 -0.49
N ALA A 305 37.89 -2.22 0.18
CA ALA A 305 36.75 -1.81 1.00
C ALA A 305 35.57 -1.32 0.14
N ALA A 306 35.86 -0.63 -0.97
CA ALA A 306 34.85 -0.24 -1.95
C ALA A 306 34.21 -1.47 -2.64
N ALA A 307 35.00 -2.50 -2.96
CA ALA A 307 34.52 -3.76 -3.52
C ALA A 307 33.59 -4.48 -2.54
N ARG A 308 33.96 -4.61 -1.26
CA ARG A 308 33.11 -5.21 -0.23
C ARG A 308 31.78 -4.48 -0.05
N THR A 309 31.80 -3.15 -0.11
CA THR A 309 30.57 -2.33 -0.03
C THR A 309 29.64 -2.64 -1.20
N ARG A 310 30.18 -2.68 -2.43
CA ARG A 310 29.42 -3.05 -3.64
C ARG A 310 28.85 -4.48 -3.56
N GLU A 311 29.64 -5.43 -3.08
CA GLU A 311 29.18 -6.81 -2.85
C GLU A 311 28.06 -6.88 -1.82
N ALA A 312 28.15 -6.12 -0.72
CA ALA A 312 27.12 -6.08 0.31
C ALA A 312 25.82 -5.46 -0.19
N LEU A 313 25.88 -4.36 -0.96
CA LEU A 313 24.71 -3.75 -1.60
C LEU A 313 24.03 -4.74 -2.56
N LYS A 314 24.81 -5.37 -3.44
CA LYS A 314 24.31 -6.40 -4.35
C LYS A 314 23.68 -7.60 -3.61
N LEU A 315 24.32 -8.05 -2.53
CA LEU A 315 23.80 -9.14 -1.71
C LEU A 315 22.48 -8.75 -1.00
N ALA A 316 22.33 -7.50 -0.57
CA ALA A 316 21.10 -7.03 0.05
C ALA A 316 19.93 -7.06 -0.95
N GLU A 317 20.15 -6.56 -2.17
CA GLU A 317 19.15 -6.63 -3.26
C GLU A 317 18.78 -8.07 -3.61
N GLN A 318 19.77 -8.96 -3.70
CA GLN A 318 19.54 -10.39 -3.96
C GLN A 318 18.72 -11.09 -2.87
N LEU A 319 18.81 -10.60 -1.63
CA LEU A 319 18.05 -11.12 -0.48
C LEU A 319 16.74 -10.33 -0.24
N GLY A 320 16.32 -9.49 -1.18
CA GLY A 320 15.06 -8.75 -1.13
C GLY A 320 15.07 -7.51 -0.23
N GLY A 321 16.24 -7.03 0.17
CA GLY A 321 16.40 -5.76 0.89
C GLY A 321 16.58 -4.58 -0.06
N SER A 322 16.13 -3.38 0.35
CA SER A 322 16.46 -2.13 -0.35
C SER A 322 17.88 -1.67 0.00
N THR A 323 18.49 -0.88 -0.87
CA THR A 323 19.84 -0.32 -0.66
C THR A 323 19.80 1.20 -0.72
N VAL A 324 20.62 1.86 0.10
CA VAL A 324 20.78 3.32 0.04
C VAL A 324 22.23 3.72 0.35
N VAL A 325 22.74 4.66 -0.41
CA VAL A 325 24.02 5.33 -0.12
C VAL A 325 23.70 6.75 0.36
N LEU A 326 24.08 7.03 1.59
CA LEU A 326 23.91 8.34 2.23
C LEU A 326 25.23 9.09 2.19
N THR A 327 25.19 10.40 2.03
CA THR A 327 26.39 11.24 2.06
C THR A 327 26.33 12.17 3.26
N GLY A 328 27.36 12.17 4.09
CA GLY A 328 27.42 13.05 5.25
C GLY A 328 28.71 12.94 6.06
N THR A 329 29.12 14.04 6.69
CA THR A 329 30.34 14.12 7.50
C THR A 329 30.15 13.52 8.90
N ASP A 330 28.95 13.70 9.46
CA ASP A 330 28.51 13.03 10.69
C ASP A 330 27.62 11.82 10.36
N VAL A 331 28.17 10.62 10.55
CA VAL A 331 27.50 9.36 10.30
C VAL A 331 26.26 9.20 11.17
N VAL A 332 26.33 9.60 12.45
CA VAL A 332 25.23 9.43 13.40
C VAL A 332 24.09 10.35 13.01
N ALA A 333 24.37 11.63 12.82
CA ALA A 333 23.34 12.61 12.43
C ALA A 333 22.70 12.25 11.07
N THR A 334 23.51 11.81 10.10
CA THR A 334 23.02 11.42 8.76
C THR A 334 22.11 10.19 8.84
N VAL A 335 22.54 9.15 9.55
CA VAL A 335 21.74 7.94 9.75
C VAL A 335 20.47 8.25 10.51
N MET A 336 20.54 8.99 11.62
CA MET A 336 19.36 9.29 12.45
C MET A 336 18.37 10.16 11.70
N ALA A 337 18.83 11.15 10.93
CA ALA A 337 17.97 11.96 10.08
C ALA A 337 17.28 11.13 8.99
N TRP A 338 17.97 10.13 8.42
CA TRP A 338 17.36 9.21 7.46
C TRP A 338 16.40 8.24 8.14
N ALA A 339 16.79 7.68 9.29
CA ALA A 339 16.01 6.74 10.08
C ALA A 339 14.68 7.35 10.54
N ARG A 340 14.70 8.58 11.09
CA ARG A 340 13.51 9.34 11.48
C ARG A 340 12.60 9.62 10.27
N ARG A 341 13.17 10.07 9.14
CA ARG A 341 12.39 10.32 7.90
C ARG A 341 11.72 9.08 7.33
N ASN A 342 12.35 7.92 7.50
CA ASN A 342 11.90 6.63 6.97
C ASN A 342 11.24 5.72 8.02
N ASN A 343 10.91 6.27 9.21
CA ASN A 343 10.28 5.56 10.32
C ASN A 343 10.96 4.22 10.68
N VAL A 344 12.28 4.19 10.67
CA VAL A 344 13.05 3.01 11.06
C VAL A 344 12.80 2.72 12.54
N THR A 345 12.39 1.49 12.85
CA THR A 345 12.14 1.01 14.22
C THR A 345 13.35 0.30 14.80
N GLN A 346 14.15 -0.36 13.95
CA GLN A 346 15.33 -1.11 14.36
C GLN A 346 16.56 -0.67 13.55
N ILE A 347 17.66 -0.38 14.24
CA ILE A 347 18.95 -0.11 13.59
C ILE A 347 19.93 -1.24 13.95
N VAL A 348 20.38 -1.99 12.94
CA VAL A 348 21.36 -3.06 13.05
C VAL A 348 22.74 -2.53 12.68
N ILE A 349 23.71 -2.69 13.58
CA ILE A 349 25.09 -2.24 13.41
C ILE A 349 26.08 -3.36 13.71
N GLY A 350 27.20 -3.37 12.99
CA GLY A 350 28.33 -4.24 13.28
C GLY A 350 29.07 -3.82 14.54
N LYS A 351 29.30 -4.78 15.45
CA LYS A 351 30.18 -4.59 16.60
C LYS A 351 31.63 -4.89 16.20
N SER A 352 32.41 -3.87 15.86
CA SER A 352 33.85 -4.03 15.58
C SER A 352 34.66 -4.32 16.85
N ARG A 353 35.73 -5.13 16.75
CA ARG A 353 36.63 -5.47 17.88
C ARG A 353 37.41 -4.27 18.41
N ASP A 354 37.66 -3.25 17.58
CA ASP A 354 38.24 -1.96 17.99
C ASP A 354 37.30 -1.13 18.88
N SER A 355 36.02 -1.53 18.96
CA SER A 355 35.01 -0.85 19.77
C SER A 355 35.22 -1.05 21.27
N ARG A 356 35.93 -2.08 21.74
CA ARG A 356 36.14 -2.29 23.19
C ARG A 356 36.99 -1.18 23.83
N TRP A 357 38.01 -0.70 23.12
CA TRP A 357 38.84 0.44 23.58
C TRP A 357 38.19 1.80 23.31
N LYS A 358 37.35 1.90 22.26
CA LYS A 358 36.57 3.11 21.94
C LYS A 358 35.30 3.28 22.79
N GLU A 359 34.75 2.21 23.36
CA GLU A 359 33.64 2.23 24.34
C GLU A 359 34.09 2.91 25.65
N LEU A 360 35.31 2.63 26.11
CA LEU A 360 35.92 3.29 27.28
C LEU A 360 36.18 4.80 27.08
N THR A 361 36.26 5.28 25.83
CA THR A 361 36.45 6.70 25.49
C THR A 361 35.19 7.38 24.95
N GLY A 362 34.03 6.71 24.94
CA GLY A 362 32.75 7.26 24.49
C GLY A 362 32.60 7.46 22.97
N ARG A 363 33.51 6.89 22.16
CA ARG A 363 33.64 7.08 20.70
C ARG A 363 33.10 5.91 19.86
N SER A 364 32.24 5.04 20.41
CA SER A 364 31.62 3.95 19.63
C SER A 364 30.39 4.45 18.87
N LEU A 365 30.25 4.04 17.61
CA LEU A 365 29.08 4.36 16.76
C LEU A 365 27.78 3.87 17.41
N ALA A 366 27.83 2.71 18.08
CA ALA A 366 26.72 2.15 18.84
C ALA A 366 26.28 3.06 20.00
N ALA A 367 27.22 3.53 20.83
CA ALA A 367 26.90 4.41 21.95
C ALA A 367 26.43 5.79 21.48
N ALA A 368 26.94 6.29 20.35
CA ALA A 368 26.50 7.55 19.78
C ALA A 368 25.07 7.46 19.21
N LEU A 369 24.75 6.39 18.47
CA LEU A 369 23.38 6.14 18.00
C LEU A 369 22.40 5.94 19.16
N LEU A 370 22.78 5.19 20.21
CA LEU A 370 21.94 5.01 21.39
C LEU A 370 21.68 6.30 22.18
N ARG A 371 22.62 7.26 22.18
CA ARG A 371 22.42 8.58 22.81
C ARG A 371 21.47 9.46 22.03
N GLU A 372 21.49 9.38 20.70
CA GLU A 372 20.66 10.19 19.80
C GLU A 372 19.27 9.56 19.55
N ALA A 373 19.11 8.28 19.90
CA ALA A 373 17.86 7.52 19.81
C ALA A 373 17.00 7.58 21.10
N ARG A 374 17.53 8.16 22.19
CA ARG A 374 16.73 8.60 23.34
C ARG A 374 16.17 9.98 23.07
#